data_AF-A0A1I6P323-F1
#
_entry.id   AF-A0A1I6P323-F1
#
_cell.length_a   1.000
_cell.length_b   1.000
_cell.length_c   1.000
_cell.angle_alpha   90.00
_cell.angle_beta   90.00
_cell.angle_gamma   90.00
#
_symmetry.space_group_name_H-M   'P 1'
#
loop_
_entity.id
_entity.type
_entity.pdbx_description
1 polymer ?
#
loop_
_entity_poly.entity_id
_entity_poly.type
_entity_poly.pdbx_seq_one_letter_code
_entity_poly.pdbx_strand_id
1 'polypeptide(L)'
;MLLPLIHKIETGRVHSLFKRGINIEFDDTHLFLSAASEPLSAFGINIAPDKLADVKAVVRVGDLVVKKQHALVIYGEAAIIAIHYNDLSVMDLSFPTVICQKKAIQETVLYQMLEQSKLTEQIGLELNDTAVEHIEQLINLPKQNKQTQLALIDYFLGRGLGLTPSGDDLLMGYTMAVMAFQVSQDWLDCLAYKVSENKTTYISIAYFHALLHDHLSENFVALVKLLDTNNREVIETVIKEIQQYGHTSGYDTLYGFWLGLTMVSKS
;
A
#
# COMPACT_ATOMS: atom_id res chain seq x y z
N MET A 1 11.46 -4.54 9.45
CA MET A 1 11.79 -3.10 9.39
C MET A 1 12.35 -2.77 8.02
N LEU A 2 11.91 -1.67 7.41
CA LEU A 2 12.45 -1.16 6.14
C LEU A 2 13.81 -0.46 6.39
N LEU A 3 14.86 -0.86 5.68
CA LEU A 3 16.24 -0.37 5.85
C LEU A 3 16.44 1.16 5.63
N PRO A 4 15.76 1.86 4.70
CA PRO A 4 15.94 3.31 4.49
C PRO A 4 15.48 4.18 5.67
N LEU A 5 14.71 3.64 6.62
CA LEU A 5 14.13 4.39 7.74
C LEU A 5 15.09 4.58 8.94
N ILE A 6 16.41 4.41 8.84
CA ILE A 6 17.28 4.42 10.06
C ILE A 6 18.43 5.42 10.00
N HIS A 7 18.70 6.01 8.85
CA HIS A 7 19.93 6.79 8.66
C HIS A 7 19.85 8.27 9.04
N LYS A 8 18.64 8.78 9.31
CA LYS A 8 18.40 10.18 9.68
C LYS A 8 17.87 10.27 11.10
N ILE A 9 18.54 11.05 11.94
CA ILE A 9 17.98 11.47 13.23
C ILE A 9 16.88 12.46 12.92
N GLU A 10 15.67 12.17 13.39
CA GLU A 10 14.48 12.92 13.02
C GLU A 10 13.56 13.02 14.24
N THR A 11 12.93 14.18 14.37
CA THR A 11 11.92 14.43 15.39
C THR A 11 10.55 14.39 14.75
N GLY A 12 9.61 13.78 15.45
CA GLY A 12 8.25 13.59 14.99
C GLY A 12 7.29 13.53 16.16
N ARG A 13 6.05 13.17 15.88
CA ARG A 13 5.00 13.05 16.87
C ARG A 13 4.13 11.85 16.62
N VAL A 14 3.51 11.35 17.67
CA VAL A 14 2.41 10.40 17.55
C VAL A 14 1.25 11.13 16.85
N HIS A 15 0.98 10.77 15.59
CA HIS A 15 -0.07 11.39 14.80
C HIS A 15 -1.44 10.80 15.12
N SER A 16 -1.54 9.46 15.17
CA SER A 16 -2.81 8.79 15.46
C SER A 16 -2.64 7.41 16.09
N LEU A 17 -3.61 7.03 16.91
CA LEU A 17 -3.68 5.76 17.61
C LEU A 17 -4.83 4.93 17.06
N PHE A 18 -4.54 3.71 16.62
CA PHE A 18 -5.53 2.78 16.09
C PHE A 18 -5.60 1.51 16.92
N LYS A 19 -6.61 0.68 16.63
CA LYS A 19 -6.67 -0.68 17.18
C LYS A 19 -5.39 -1.46 16.87
N ARG A 20 -4.90 -1.40 15.63
CA ARG A 20 -3.81 -2.23 15.11
C ARG A 20 -2.40 -1.63 15.21
N GLY A 21 -2.28 -0.34 15.54
CA GLY A 21 -0.97 0.30 15.57
C GLY A 21 -1.02 1.79 15.87
N ILE A 22 0.11 2.43 15.65
CA ILE A 22 0.36 3.84 15.93
C ILE A 22 0.99 4.45 14.69
N ASN A 23 0.39 5.51 14.15
CA ASN A 23 1.05 6.33 13.15
C ASN A 23 1.93 7.36 13.83
N ILE A 24 3.14 7.48 13.33
CA ILE A 24 4.11 8.46 13.75
C ILE A 24 4.46 9.29 12.52
N GLU A 25 4.31 10.60 12.66
CA GLU A 25 4.62 11.58 11.64
C GLU A 25 5.94 12.26 11.99
N PHE A 26 6.85 12.29 11.03
CA PHE A 26 8.06 13.09 11.07
C PHE A 26 7.99 14.18 10.00
N ASP A 27 8.96 15.10 9.99
CA ASP A 27 8.99 16.23 9.06
C ASP A 27 8.94 15.78 7.58
N ASP A 28 9.69 14.72 7.24
CA ASP A 28 9.80 14.24 5.86
C ASP A 28 9.28 12.80 5.66
N THR A 29 9.04 12.06 6.76
CA THR A 29 8.72 10.63 6.67
C THR A 29 7.59 10.20 7.60
N HIS A 30 7.01 9.04 7.29
CA HIS A 30 6.01 8.41 8.14
C HIS A 30 6.52 7.07 8.65
N LEU A 31 6.03 6.68 9.83
CA LEU A 31 6.31 5.38 10.41
C LEU A 31 5.03 4.79 11.00
N PHE A 32 4.70 3.58 10.59
CA PHE A 32 3.61 2.83 11.20
C PHE A 32 4.16 1.78 12.17
N LEU A 33 3.87 1.93 13.46
CA LEU A 33 4.25 0.98 14.49
C LEU A 33 3.10 0.01 14.74
N SER A 34 3.29 -1.25 14.41
CA SER A 34 2.28 -2.31 14.50
C SER A 34 2.80 -3.56 15.23
N ALA A 35 1.90 -4.51 15.47
CA ALA A 35 2.25 -5.77 16.10
C ALA A 35 2.90 -6.71 15.06
N ALA A 36 3.82 -7.56 15.49
CA ALA A 36 4.47 -8.56 14.65
C ALA A 36 3.54 -9.65 14.10
N SER A 37 2.30 -9.70 14.57
CA SER A 37 1.24 -10.54 14.00
C SER A 37 0.52 -9.92 12.80
N GLU A 38 0.77 -8.65 12.50
CA GLU A 38 0.20 -7.96 11.34
C GLU A 38 1.25 -7.91 10.21
N PRO A 39 0.82 -7.87 8.93
CA PRO A 39 1.72 -7.64 7.81
C PRO A 39 2.53 -6.35 8.00
N LEU A 40 3.83 -6.39 7.69
CA LEU A 40 4.68 -5.21 7.80
C LEU A 40 4.31 -4.17 6.72
N SER A 41 3.96 -2.96 7.15
CA SER A 41 3.74 -1.83 6.23
C SER A 41 5.03 -1.42 5.52
N ALA A 42 4.90 -0.89 4.30
CA ALA A 42 6.01 -0.37 3.49
C ALA A 42 6.85 0.72 4.19
N PHE A 43 6.32 1.36 5.23
CA PHE A 43 7.02 2.33 6.08
C PHE A 43 6.92 1.94 7.56
N GLY A 44 6.84 0.63 7.85
CA GLY A 44 6.49 0.12 9.16
C GLY A 44 7.63 -0.40 10.03
N ILE A 45 7.35 -0.48 11.33
CA ILE A 45 8.06 -1.31 12.30
C ILE A 45 7.04 -2.22 12.98
N ASN A 46 7.34 -3.51 12.99
CA ASN A 46 6.60 -4.48 13.79
C ASN A 46 7.34 -4.76 15.10
N ILE A 47 6.61 -4.72 16.22
CA ILE A 47 7.10 -5.09 17.55
C ILE A 47 6.23 -6.20 18.16
N ALA A 48 6.71 -6.82 19.24
CA ALA A 48 5.94 -7.84 19.94
C ALA A 48 4.56 -7.29 20.39
N PRO A 49 3.47 -8.08 20.29
CA PRO A 49 2.11 -7.60 20.57
C PRO A 49 1.91 -7.05 21.99
N ASP A 50 2.54 -7.68 22.98
CA ASP A 50 2.59 -7.23 24.37
C ASP A 50 3.29 -5.87 24.50
N LYS A 51 4.46 -5.71 23.85
CA LYS A 51 5.18 -4.45 23.82
C LYS A 51 4.36 -3.33 23.15
N LEU A 52 3.61 -3.62 22.10
CA LEU A 52 2.70 -2.64 21.49
C LEU A 52 1.56 -2.25 22.44
N ALA A 53 1.00 -3.21 23.18
CA ALA A 53 -0.03 -2.93 24.17
C ALA A 53 0.50 -2.00 25.28
N ASP A 54 1.71 -2.27 25.78
CA ASP A 54 2.38 -1.43 26.76
C ASP A 54 2.63 -0.01 26.23
N VAL A 55 3.09 0.12 24.97
CA VAL A 55 3.25 1.42 24.31
C VAL A 55 1.92 2.17 24.30
N LYS A 56 0.86 1.52 23.80
CA LYS A 56 -0.47 2.13 23.65
C LYS A 56 -1.11 2.54 24.97
N ALA A 57 -0.76 1.91 26.09
CA ALA A 57 -1.28 2.27 27.40
C ALA A 57 -0.84 3.68 27.83
N VAL A 58 0.38 4.08 27.47
CA VAL A 58 1.00 5.31 27.98
C VAL A 58 1.12 6.43 26.96
N VAL A 59 1.15 6.13 25.65
CA VAL A 59 1.28 7.15 24.61
C VAL A 59 -0.04 7.86 24.31
N ARG A 60 0.04 9.11 23.90
CA ARG A 60 -1.06 9.97 23.48
C ARG A 60 -0.73 10.64 22.15
N VAL A 61 -1.77 11.08 21.44
CA VAL A 61 -1.59 11.87 20.21
C VAL A 61 -0.87 13.17 20.56
N GLY A 62 0.14 13.52 19.77
CA GLY A 62 0.98 14.70 19.96
C GLY A 62 2.29 14.44 20.73
N ASP A 63 2.44 13.28 21.38
CA ASP A 63 3.65 12.89 22.10
C ASP A 63 4.87 12.95 21.19
N LEU A 64 6.00 13.44 21.73
CA LEU A 64 7.24 13.55 20.98
C LEU A 64 7.81 12.17 20.68
N VAL A 65 8.20 11.97 19.43
CA VAL A 65 8.95 10.78 18.99
C VAL A 65 10.28 11.23 18.41
N VAL A 66 11.35 10.56 18.81
CA VAL A 66 12.68 10.81 18.28
C VAL A 66 13.23 9.52 17.70
N LYS A 67 13.49 9.55 16.41
CA LYS A 67 14.19 8.52 15.66
C LYS A 67 15.68 8.73 15.85
N LYS A 68 16.31 7.88 16.66
CA LYS A 68 17.76 7.89 16.93
C LYS A 68 18.43 6.82 16.08
N GLN A 69 19.76 6.85 15.99
CA GLN A 69 20.53 5.87 15.20
C GLN A 69 20.26 4.40 15.55
N HIS A 70 19.94 4.09 16.82
CA HIS A 70 19.77 2.71 17.30
C HIS A 70 18.41 2.40 17.91
N ALA A 71 17.51 3.40 17.98
CA ALA A 71 16.22 3.22 18.60
C ALA A 71 15.21 4.29 18.16
N LEU A 72 13.95 3.89 18.12
CA LEU A 72 12.82 4.81 18.12
C LEU A 72 12.43 5.09 19.57
N VAL A 73 12.48 6.35 19.99
CA VAL A 73 12.19 6.75 21.37
C VAL A 73 10.92 7.59 21.41
N ILE A 74 9.92 7.13 22.15
CA ILE A 74 8.64 7.82 22.34
C ILE A 74 8.62 8.40 23.75
N TYR A 75 8.42 9.72 23.85
CA TYR A 75 8.34 10.45 25.10
C TYR A 75 6.87 10.67 25.44
N GLY A 76 6.27 9.70 26.12
CA GLY A 76 4.92 9.84 26.66
C GLY A 76 4.92 10.59 27.98
N GLU A 77 3.76 11.11 28.37
CA GLU A 77 3.59 11.86 29.63
C GLU A 77 3.96 11.02 30.86
N ALA A 78 3.61 9.72 30.85
CA ALA A 78 3.83 8.82 31.98
C ALA A 78 5.14 8.01 31.91
N ALA A 79 5.72 7.85 30.71
CA ALA A 79 6.90 7.01 30.50
C ALA A 79 7.64 7.34 29.20
N ILE A 80 8.94 7.09 29.20
CA ILE A 80 9.76 7.09 27.98
C ILE A 80 9.92 5.64 27.52
N ILE A 81 9.56 5.37 26.26
CA ILE A 81 9.66 4.03 25.68
C ILE A 81 10.72 4.04 24.59
N ALA A 82 11.64 3.08 24.66
CA ALA A 82 12.65 2.85 23.63
C ALA A 82 12.38 1.52 22.89
N ILE A 83 12.30 1.60 21.57
CA ILE A 83 12.24 0.45 20.67
C ILE A 83 13.60 0.36 19.98
N HIS A 84 14.44 -0.57 20.43
CA HIS A 84 15.78 -0.77 19.88
C HIS A 84 15.71 -1.51 18.54
N TYR A 85 16.43 -0.99 17.55
CA TYR A 85 16.40 -1.55 16.19
C TYR A 85 17.10 -2.90 16.07
N ASN A 86 18.08 -3.17 16.94
CA ASN A 86 18.80 -4.45 16.98
C ASN A 86 17.91 -5.64 17.38
N ASP A 87 16.78 -5.37 18.03
CA ASP A 87 15.81 -6.39 18.44
C ASP A 87 14.81 -6.73 17.31
N LEU A 88 14.88 -6.02 16.17
CA LEU A 88 13.92 -6.11 15.09
C LEU A 88 14.47 -6.94 13.93
N SER A 89 13.61 -7.78 13.34
CA SER A 89 13.93 -8.40 12.06
C SER A 89 13.82 -7.39 10.91
N VAL A 90 14.81 -7.44 10.02
CA VAL A 90 14.75 -6.76 8.73
C VAL A 90 14.00 -7.66 7.76
N MET A 91 13.10 -7.08 6.97
CA MET A 91 12.35 -7.78 5.94
C MET A 91 12.54 -7.04 4.63
N ASP A 92 12.82 -7.80 3.56
CA ASP A 92 12.90 -7.26 2.22
C ASP A 92 11.48 -7.02 1.69
N LEU A 93 11.18 -5.74 1.52
CA LEU A 93 9.91 -5.24 1.01
C LEU A 93 10.07 -4.63 -0.39
N SER A 94 11.19 -4.89 -1.06
CA SER A 94 11.39 -4.47 -2.44
C SER A 94 10.33 -5.07 -3.36
N PHE A 95 10.00 -4.32 -4.41
CA PHE A 95 9.07 -4.76 -5.43
C PHE A 95 9.61 -6.05 -6.09
N PRO A 96 8.88 -7.17 -6.06
CA PRO A 96 9.40 -8.44 -6.52
C PRO A 96 9.53 -8.48 -8.05
N THR A 97 10.55 -9.18 -8.54
CA THR A 97 10.65 -9.51 -9.97
C THR A 97 9.62 -10.58 -10.33
N VAL A 98 8.89 -10.36 -11.43
CA VAL A 98 7.87 -11.28 -11.95
C VAL A 98 8.41 -12.04 -13.17
N ILE A 99 8.25 -13.37 -13.17
CA ILE A 99 8.68 -14.25 -14.27
C ILE A 99 7.57 -14.40 -15.31
N CYS A 100 6.31 -14.38 -14.87
CA CYS A 100 5.11 -14.45 -15.67
C CYS A 100 5.19 -13.47 -16.85
N GLN A 101 4.81 -13.94 -18.03
CA GLN A 101 4.83 -13.15 -19.25
C GLN A 101 3.47 -12.48 -19.46
N LYS A 102 3.45 -11.27 -20.03
CA LYS A 102 2.21 -10.51 -20.29
C LYS A 102 1.11 -11.35 -20.96
N LYS A 103 1.49 -12.15 -21.97
CA LYS A 103 0.59 -13.04 -22.71
C LYS A 103 -0.04 -14.16 -21.88
N ALA A 104 0.57 -14.53 -20.75
CA ALA A 104 0.13 -15.60 -19.87
C ALA A 104 -0.71 -15.10 -18.68
N ILE A 105 -0.87 -13.77 -18.51
CA ILE A 105 -1.59 -13.19 -17.36
C ILE A 105 -2.97 -13.82 -17.18
N GLN A 106 -3.75 -13.91 -18.25
CA GLN A 106 -5.13 -14.43 -18.22
C GLN A 106 -5.19 -15.94 -17.94
N GLU A 107 -4.09 -16.66 -18.15
CA GLU A 107 -3.96 -18.09 -17.85
C GLU A 107 -3.54 -18.35 -16.41
N THR A 108 -3.09 -17.32 -15.68
CA THR A 108 -2.71 -17.49 -14.27
C THR A 108 -3.91 -17.81 -13.40
N VAL A 109 -3.70 -18.66 -12.40
CA VAL A 109 -4.73 -19.00 -11.40
C VAL A 109 -5.19 -17.74 -10.66
N LEU A 110 -4.25 -16.82 -10.35
CA LEU A 110 -4.55 -15.55 -9.70
C LEU A 110 -5.55 -14.71 -10.51
N TYR A 111 -5.28 -14.49 -11.80
CA TYR A 111 -6.15 -13.68 -12.65
C TYR A 111 -7.57 -14.27 -12.71
N GLN A 112 -7.68 -15.58 -12.95
CA GLN A 112 -8.97 -16.27 -13.05
C GLN A 112 -9.76 -16.20 -11.75
N MET A 113 -9.07 -16.31 -10.60
CA MET A 113 -9.69 -16.17 -9.31
C MET A 113 -10.19 -14.74 -9.05
N LEU A 114 -9.40 -13.73 -9.40
CA LEU A 114 -9.81 -12.32 -9.25
C LEU A 114 -11.00 -11.99 -10.17
N GLU A 115 -10.98 -12.46 -11.42
CA GLU A 115 -12.07 -12.27 -12.38
C GLU A 115 -13.39 -12.91 -11.92
N GLN A 116 -13.32 -14.10 -11.30
CA GLN A 116 -14.49 -14.79 -10.76
C GLN A 116 -14.92 -14.25 -9.38
N SER A 117 -14.02 -13.56 -8.68
CA SER A 117 -14.34 -12.92 -7.42
C SER A 117 -15.15 -11.66 -7.69
N LYS A 118 -16.36 -11.60 -7.14
CA LYS A 118 -17.29 -10.47 -7.26
C LYS A 118 -16.79 -9.24 -6.48
N LEU A 119 -15.57 -8.77 -6.76
CA LEU A 119 -14.88 -7.71 -6.01
C LEU A 119 -15.73 -6.44 -5.98
N THR A 120 -16.37 -6.10 -7.10
CA THR A 120 -17.23 -4.93 -7.26
C THR A 120 -18.42 -4.89 -6.30
N GLU A 121 -18.84 -6.04 -5.74
CA GLU A 121 -19.90 -6.09 -4.72
C GLU A 121 -19.40 -5.69 -3.31
N GLN A 122 -18.09 -5.58 -3.11
CA GLN A 122 -17.44 -5.37 -1.80
C GLN A 122 -16.49 -4.16 -1.77
N ILE A 123 -16.20 -3.55 -2.91
CA ILE A 123 -15.36 -2.34 -2.98
C ILE A 123 -16.05 -1.15 -2.31
N GLY A 124 -15.26 -0.22 -1.76
CA GLY A 124 -15.77 1.02 -1.18
C GLY A 124 -15.99 2.12 -2.21
N LEU A 125 -15.42 1.98 -3.41
CA LEU A 125 -15.61 2.92 -4.51
C LEU A 125 -17.05 2.88 -5.06
N GLU A 126 -17.69 4.05 -5.09
CA GLU A 126 -19.04 4.20 -5.66
C GLU A 126 -18.99 4.12 -7.20
N LEU A 127 -19.61 3.07 -7.76
CA LEU A 127 -19.65 2.81 -9.20
C LEU A 127 -20.81 3.53 -9.89
N ASN A 128 -20.74 4.86 -9.97
CA ASN A 128 -21.64 5.67 -10.82
C ASN A 128 -21.19 5.62 -12.30
N ASP A 129 -22.02 6.15 -13.21
CA ASP A 129 -21.75 6.13 -14.65
C ASP A 129 -20.37 6.70 -15.00
N THR A 130 -19.97 7.81 -14.37
CA THR A 130 -18.64 8.41 -14.57
C THR A 130 -17.52 7.48 -14.10
N ALA A 131 -17.65 6.84 -12.93
CA ALA A 131 -16.65 5.92 -12.42
C ALA A 131 -16.48 4.72 -13.35
N VAL A 132 -17.59 4.18 -13.87
CA VAL A 132 -17.60 3.07 -14.83
C VAL A 132 -16.87 3.48 -16.12
N GLU A 133 -17.16 4.65 -16.68
CA GLU A 133 -16.45 5.18 -17.86
C GLU A 133 -14.94 5.31 -17.61
N HIS A 134 -14.52 5.81 -16.44
CA HIS A 134 -13.11 5.95 -16.09
C HIS A 134 -12.42 4.58 -15.91
N ILE A 135 -13.13 3.59 -15.35
CA ILE A 135 -12.65 2.20 -15.25
C ILE A 135 -12.47 1.57 -16.63
N GLU A 136 -13.41 1.78 -17.56
CA GLU A 136 -13.27 1.31 -18.94
C GLU A 136 -12.06 1.95 -19.64
N GLN A 137 -11.79 3.23 -19.37
CA GLN A 137 -10.60 3.91 -19.88
C GLN A 137 -9.30 3.37 -19.25
N LEU A 138 -9.29 3.01 -17.96
CA LEU A 138 -8.13 2.35 -17.32
C LEU A 138 -7.82 0.99 -17.96
N ILE A 139 -8.85 0.20 -18.29
CA ILE A 139 -8.70 -1.10 -18.95
C ILE A 139 -8.13 -0.95 -20.38
N ASN A 140 -8.52 0.13 -21.07
CA ASN A 140 -8.13 0.38 -22.46
C ASN A 140 -7.12 1.54 -22.57
N LEU A 141 -6.22 1.66 -21.57
CA LEU A 141 -5.36 2.83 -21.42
C LEU A 141 -4.60 3.15 -22.71
N PRO A 142 -4.80 4.34 -23.32
CA PRO A 142 -4.10 4.71 -24.53
C PRO A 142 -2.62 4.93 -24.25
N LYS A 143 -1.75 4.14 -24.91
CA LYS A 143 -0.31 4.05 -24.64
C LYS A 143 0.51 5.35 -24.80
N GLN A 144 -0.10 6.46 -25.22
CA GLN A 144 0.58 7.74 -25.46
C GLN A 144 -0.31 8.96 -25.23
N ASN A 145 -1.19 8.93 -24.21
CA ASN A 145 -2.00 10.10 -23.86
C ASN A 145 -1.84 10.48 -22.37
N LYS A 146 -0.78 11.23 -22.08
CA LYS A 146 -0.50 11.77 -20.75
C LYS A 146 -1.66 12.57 -20.17
N GLN A 147 -2.39 13.32 -21.00
CA GLN A 147 -3.52 14.13 -20.54
C GLN A 147 -4.65 13.24 -20.00
N THR A 148 -4.97 12.16 -20.71
CA THR A 148 -5.95 11.17 -20.22
C THR A 148 -5.46 10.47 -18.96
N GLN A 149 -4.19 10.05 -18.89
CA GLN A 149 -3.63 9.43 -17.68
C GLN A 149 -3.71 10.37 -16.46
N LEU A 150 -3.32 11.64 -16.62
CA LEU A 150 -3.44 12.66 -15.57
C LEU A 150 -4.89 12.84 -15.11
N ALA A 151 -5.85 12.87 -16.04
CA ALA A 151 -7.26 13.02 -15.72
C ALA A 151 -7.82 11.81 -14.97
N LEU A 152 -7.45 10.59 -15.39
CA LEU A 152 -7.84 9.35 -14.70
C LEU A 152 -7.28 9.30 -13.28
N ILE A 153 -6.00 9.61 -13.09
CA ILE A 153 -5.38 9.63 -11.76
C ILE A 153 -6.02 10.72 -10.90
N ASP A 154 -6.22 11.93 -11.43
CA ASP A 154 -6.87 13.03 -10.69
C ASP A 154 -8.32 12.69 -10.27
N TYR A 155 -9.04 11.90 -11.09
CA TYR A 155 -10.39 11.46 -10.75
C TYR A 155 -10.41 10.54 -9.54
N PHE A 156 -9.51 9.56 -9.45
CA PHE A 156 -9.49 8.55 -8.37
C PHE A 156 -8.73 9.01 -7.12
N LEU A 157 -7.67 9.81 -7.27
CA LEU A 157 -6.81 10.23 -6.17
C LEU A 157 -7.63 10.98 -5.10
N GLY A 158 -7.58 10.50 -3.86
CA GLY A 158 -8.29 11.05 -2.71
C GLY A 158 -9.80 10.75 -2.70
N ARG A 159 -10.33 9.99 -3.66
CA ARG A 159 -11.76 9.66 -3.73
C ARG A 159 -12.10 8.47 -2.83
N GLY A 160 -12.96 8.69 -1.84
CA GLY A 160 -13.39 7.66 -0.88
C GLY A 160 -13.25 8.15 0.55
N LEU A 161 -13.73 7.33 1.50
CA LEU A 161 -13.68 7.67 2.92
C LEU A 161 -12.51 6.98 3.62
N GLY A 162 -12.02 7.59 4.69
CA GLY A 162 -11.03 6.99 5.57
C GLY A 162 -9.60 7.44 5.25
N LEU A 163 -8.64 6.67 5.77
CA LEU A 163 -7.22 7.03 5.69
C LEU A 163 -6.56 6.54 4.40
N THR A 164 -7.13 5.53 3.76
CA THR A 164 -6.79 5.10 2.41
C THR A 164 -8.09 5.13 1.60
N PRO A 165 -8.41 6.26 0.96
CA PRO A 165 -9.56 6.37 0.09
C PRO A 165 -9.59 5.25 -0.96
N SER A 166 -10.77 4.71 -1.25
CA SER A 166 -10.97 3.60 -2.19
C SER A 166 -10.37 3.84 -3.58
N GLY A 167 -10.39 5.08 -4.08
CA GLY A 167 -9.75 5.45 -5.34
C GLY A 167 -8.21 5.36 -5.27
N ASP A 168 -7.61 5.63 -4.11
CA ASP A 168 -6.16 5.45 -3.92
C ASP A 168 -5.80 3.98 -3.88
N ASP A 169 -6.59 3.16 -3.18
CA ASP A 169 -6.39 1.71 -3.12
C ASP A 169 -6.50 1.09 -4.52
N LEU A 170 -7.49 1.52 -5.32
CA LEU A 170 -7.59 1.14 -6.73
C LEU A 170 -6.35 1.55 -7.54
N LEU A 171 -5.89 2.80 -7.40
CA LEU A 171 -4.68 3.28 -8.08
C LEU A 171 -3.42 2.53 -7.65
N MET A 172 -3.28 2.19 -6.37
CA MET A 172 -2.19 1.37 -5.84
C MET A 172 -2.20 -0.01 -6.48
N GLY A 173 -3.35 -0.68 -6.46
CA GLY A 173 -3.57 -1.96 -7.14
C GLY A 173 -3.17 -1.91 -8.61
N TYR A 174 -3.74 -0.97 -9.35
CA TYR A 174 -3.50 -0.81 -10.78
C TYR A 174 -2.01 -0.59 -11.08
N THR A 175 -1.36 0.29 -10.30
CA THR A 175 0.04 0.64 -10.49
C THR A 175 0.98 -0.52 -10.17
N MET A 176 0.64 -1.40 -9.22
CA MET A 176 1.40 -2.63 -8.99
C MET A 176 1.45 -3.51 -10.24
N ALA A 177 0.34 -3.68 -10.97
CA ALA A 177 0.35 -4.45 -12.21
C ALA A 177 1.17 -3.76 -13.32
N VAL A 178 1.07 -2.43 -13.42
CA VAL A 178 1.86 -1.61 -14.34
C VAL A 178 3.36 -1.80 -14.10
N MET A 179 3.80 -1.74 -12.84
CA MET A 179 5.21 -1.93 -12.44
C MET A 179 5.68 -3.38 -12.64
N ALA A 180 4.88 -4.37 -12.24
CA ALA A 180 5.21 -5.79 -12.36
C ALA A 180 5.59 -6.21 -13.78
N PHE A 181 4.97 -5.58 -14.79
CA PHE A 181 5.20 -5.88 -16.20
C PHE A 181 5.90 -4.74 -16.96
N GLN A 182 6.43 -3.74 -16.23
CA GLN A 182 7.16 -2.58 -16.76
C GLN A 182 6.42 -1.93 -17.95
N VAL A 183 5.13 -1.67 -17.76
CA VAL A 183 4.27 -1.04 -18.77
C VAL A 183 4.16 0.44 -18.46
N SER A 184 4.21 1.30 -19.49
CA SER A 184 3.87 2.73 -19.38
C SER A 184 4.63 3.50 -18.29
N GLN A 185 5.89 3.87 -18.54
CA GLN A 185 6.63 4.81 -17.68
C GLN A 185 5.86 6.14 -17.49
N ASP A 186 5.15 6.58 -18.52
CA ASP A 186 4.29 7.77 -18.47
C ASP A 186 3.25 7.70 -17.34
N TRP A 187 2.74 6.50 -17.02
CA TRP A 187 1.77 6.32 -15.93
C TRP A 187 2.41 6.61 -14.58
N LEU A 188 3.62 6.09 -14.36
CA LEU A 188 4.38 6.30 -13.13
C LEU A 188 4.75 7.78 -12.96
N ASP A 189 5.16 8.45 -14.04
CA ASP A 189 5.47 9.88 -14.03
C ASP A 189 4.21 10.71 -13.71
N CYS A 190 3.08 10.37 -14.33
CA CYS A 190 1.80 11.04 -14.06
C CYS A 190 1.33 10.82 -12.61
N LEU A 191 1.49 9.60 -12.08
CA LEU A 191 1.14 9.30 -10.69
C LEU A 191 2.03 10.08 -9.73
N ALA A 192 3.34 10.07 -9.94
CA ALA A 192 4.28 10.83 -9.11
C ALA A 192 3.96 12.32 -9.09
N TYR A 193 3.65 12.90 -10.26
CA TYR A 193 3.21 14.29 -10.37
C TYR A 193 1.94 14.53 -9.55
N LYS A 194 0.91 13.69 -9.70
CA LYS A 194 -0.38 13.86 -9.02
C LYS A 194 -0.32 13.65 -7.52
N VAL A 195 0.47 12.68 -7.05
CA VAL A 195 0.71 12.45 -5.63
C VAL A 195 1.38 13.67 -4.98
N SER A 196 2.29 14.36 -5.70
CA SER A 196 2.93 15.58 -5.21
C SER A 196 1.98 16.77 -5.00
N GLU A 197 0.78 16.74 -5.59
CA GLU A 197 -0.26 17.76 -5.37
C GLU A 197 -0.94 17.61 -3.99
N ASN A 198 -0.64 16.54 -3.23
CA ASN A 198 -1.16 16.28 -1.88
C ASN A 198 -2.69 16.36 -1.76
N LYS A 199 -3.42 15.89 -2.78
CA LYS A 199 -4.90 15.87 -2.83
C LYS A 199 -5.54 14.68 -2.11
N THR A 200 -4.73 13.83 -1.50
CA THR A 200 -5.20 12.69 -0.70
C THR A 200 -4.62 12.74 0.72
N THR A 201 -4.88 11.72 1.53
CA THR A 201 -4.36 11.58 2.88
C THR A 201 -2.85 11.40 2.87
N TYR A 202 -2.21 11.83 3.96
CA TYR A 202 -0.79 11.61 4.19
C TYR A 202 -0.41 10.11 4.20
N ILE A 203 -1.32 9.22 4.60
CA ILE A 203 -1.07 7.77 4.59
C ILE A 203 -1.00 7.24 3.16
N SER A 204 -1.97 7.59 2.31
CA SER A 204 -1.94 7.19 0.91
C SER A 204 -0.71 7.75 0.20
N ILE A 205 -0.33 9.00 0.48
CA ILE A 205 0.92 9.60 -0.02
C ILE A 205 2.13 8.76 0.38
N ALA A 206 2.23 8.32 1.64
CA ALA A 206 3.32 7.46 2.11
C ALA A 206 3.39 6.11 1.36
N TYR A 207 2.23 5.48 1.11
CA TYR A 207 2.17 4.25 0.31
C TYR A 207 2.56 4.47 -1.15
N PHE A 208 2.08 5.53 -1.78
CA PHE A 208 2.48 5.87 -3.16
C PHE A 208 3.97 6.19 -3.25
N HIS A 209 4.54 6.91 -2.30
CA HIS A 209 5.99 7.16 -2.26
C HIS A 209 6.76 5.85 -2.12
N ALA A 210 6.34 4.94 -1.25
CA ALA A 210 6.99 3.63 -1.13
C ALA A 210 6.92 2.86 -2.45
N LEU A 211 5.73 2.78 -3.06
CA LEU A 211 5.52 2.12 -4.34
C LEU A 211 6.42 2.69 -5.45
N LEU A 212 6.44 4.02 -5.62
CA LEU A 212 7.24 4.71 -6.63
C LEU A 212 8.76 4.60 -6.39
N HIS A 213 9.19 4.16 -5.21
CA HIS A 213 10.58 3.83 -4.89
C HIS A 213 10.81 2.32 -4.81
N ASP A 214 10.01 1.51 -5.51
CA ASP A 214 10.12 0.05 -5.59
C ASP A 214 9.97 -0.67 -4.24
N HIS A 215 9.09 -0.20 -3.36
CA HIS A 215 8.77 -0.87 -2.09
C HIS A 215 7.27 -1.06 -1.88
N LEU A 216 6.89 -2.17 -1.23
CA LEU A 216 5.51 -2.55 -0.97
C LEU A 216 5.32 -3.01 0.48
N SER A 217 4.10 -2.96 1.00
CA SER A 217 3.77 -3.67 2.24
C SER A 217 3.87 -5.18 2.02
N GLU A 218 4.16 -5.93 3.08
CA GLU A 218 4.41 -7.37 3.04
C GLU A 218 3.31 -8.16 2.31
N ASN A 219 2.05 -7.84 2.59
CA ASN A 219 0.88 -8.44 1.93
C ASN A 219 0.83 -8.16 0.42
N PHE A 220 1.30 -6.99 -0.02
CA PHE A 220 1.36 -6.63 -1.43
C PHE A 220 2.57 -7.23 -2.14
N VAL A 221 3.71 -7.40 -1.46
CA VAL A 221 4.82 -8.23 -1.95
C VAL A 221 4.34 -9.66 -2.18
N ALA A 222 3.59 -10.22 -1.22
CA ALA A 222 3.00 -11.55 -1.35
C ALA A 222 2.03 -11.62 -2.54
N LEU A 223 1.14 -10.62 -2.70
CA LEU A 223 0.21 -10.52 -3.82
C LEU A 223 0.91 -10.58 -5.18
N VAL A 224 1.93 -9.74 -5.41
CA VAL A 224 2.62 -9.69 -6.71
C VAL A 224 3.35 -11.01 -7.00
N LYS A 225 3.92 -11.66 -5.97
CA LYS A 225 4.55 -12.99 -6.11
C LYS A 225 3.56 -14.09 -6.53
N LEU A 226 2.25 -13.90 -6.33
CA LEU A 226 1.25 -14.86 -6.79
C LEU A 226 1.14 -14.95 -8.32
N LEU A 227 1.66 -13.97 -9.07
CA LEU A 227 1.69 -14.05 -10.54
C LEU A 227 2.53 -15.23 -11.04
N ASP A 228 3.47 -15.72 -10.23
CA ASP A 228 4.39 -16.81 -10.55
C ASP A 228 4.00 -18.13 -9.86
N THR A 229 2.87 -18.19 -9.17
CA THR A 229 2.39 -19.42 -8.51
C THR A 229 1.13 -19.98 -9.16
N ASN A 230 1.05 -21.31 -9.23
CA ASN A 230 -0.16 -22.04 -9.61
C ASN A 230 -0.83 -22.71 -8.40
N ASN A 231 -0.31 -22.49 -7.19
CA ASN A 231 -0.90 -23.07 -5.98
C ASN A 231 -2.12 -22.27 -5.53
N ARG A 232 -3.30 -22.80 -5.86
CA ARG A 232 -4.60 -22.19 -5.54
C ARG A 232 -4.80 -21.94 -4.04
N GLU A 233 -4.39 -22.86 -3.17
CA GLU A 233 -4.58 -22.70 -1.72
C GLU A 233 -3.77 -21.52 -1.17
N VAL A 234 -2.55 -21.33 -1.66
CA VAL A 234 -1.69 -20.19 -1.30
C VAL A 234 -2.32 -18.89 -1.81
N ILE A 235 -2.81 -18.87 -3.05
CA ILE A 235 -3.50 -17.71 -3.63
C ILE A 235 -4.75 -17.34 -2.81
N GLU A 236 -5.59 -18.33 -2.49
CA GLU A 236 -6.79 -18.13 -1.68
C GLU A 236 -6.48 -17.56 -0.30
N THR A 237 -5.40 -18.05 0.32
CA THR A 237 -4.96 -17.58 1.64
C THR A 237 -4.54 -16.11 1.59
N VAL A 238 -3.66 -15.74 0.66
CA VAL A 238 -3.15 -14.37 0.54
C VAL A 238 -4.26 -13.39 0.14
N ILE A 239 -5.16 -13.77 -0.77
CA ILE A 239 -6.33 -12.94 -1.13
C ILE A 239 -7.21 -12.70 0.10
N LYS A 240 -7.51 -13.73 0.90
CA LYS A 240 -8.31 -13.61 2.12
C LYS A 240 -7.63 -12.72 3.16
N GLU A 241 -6.32 -12.85 3.33
CA GLU A 241 -5.55 -11.99 4.24
C GLU A 241 -5.64 -10.52 3.83
N ILE A 242 -5.51 -10.21 2.54
CA ILE A 242 -5.66 -8.85 2.01
C ILE A 242 -7.09 -8.34 2.22
N GLN A 243 -8.11 -9.17 1.98
CA GLN A 243 -9.51 -8.79 2.22
C GLN A 243 -9.85 -8.56 3.70
N GLN A 244 -9.17 -9.25 4.62
CA GLN A 244 -9.31 -9.06 6.06
C GLN A 244 -8.47 -7.87 6.58
N TYR A 245 -7.45 -7.47 5.81
CA TYR A 245 -6.57 -6.35 6.07
C TYR A 245 -7.16 -5.06 5.48
N GLY A 246 -7.88 -4.31 6.32
CA GLY A 246 -8.52 -3.05 5.92
C GLY A 246 -9.86 -3.30 5.22
N HIS A 247 -10.97 -3.16 5.97
CA HIS A 247 -12.35 -3.48 5.58
C HIS A 247 -12.63 -3.51 4.08
N THR A 248 -12.64 -2.34 3.42
CA THR A 248 -12.91 -2.18 1.99
C THR A 248 -11.63 -1.98 1.17
N SER A 249 -10.60 -1.39 1.78
CA SER A 249 -9.30 -1.08 1.15
C SER A 249 -8.65 -2.30 0.48
N GLY A 250 -8.74 -3.47 1.11
CA GLY A 250 -8.25 -4.72 0.53
C GLY A 250 -8.97 -5.08 -0.78
N TYR A 251 -10.30 -4.93 -0.83
CA TYR A 251 -11.08 -5.19 -2.04
C TYR A 251 -10.83 -4.15 -3.13
N ASP A 252 -10.77 -2.87 -2.78
CA ASP A 252 -10.45 -1.77 -3.69
C ASP A 252 -9.07 -2.00 -4.35
N THR A 253 -8.07 -2.43 -3.56
CA THR A 253 -6.72 -2.74 -4.06
C THR A 253 -6.70 -3.95 -4.99
N LEU A 254 -7.37 -5.05 -4.60
CA LEU A 254 -7.47 -6.25 -5.45
C LEU A 254 -8.18 -5.96 -6.77
N TYR A 255 -9.22 -5.13 -6.73
CA TYR A 255 -9.94 -4.70 -7.93
C TYR A 255 -9.04 -3.87 -8.84
N GLY A 256 -8.33 -2.88 -8.29
CA GLY A 256 -7.33 -2.12 -9.03
C GLY A 256 -6.26 -2.99 -9.66
N PHE A 257 -5.74 -3.98 -8.92
CA PHE A 257 -4.73 -4.91 -9.43
C PHE A 257 -5.26 -5.75 -10.59
N TRP A 258 -6.47 -6.29 -10.48
CA TRP A 258 -7.13 -6.99 -11.58
C TRP A 258 -7.36 -6.11 -12.81
N LEU A 259 -7.79 -4.85 -12.65
CA LEU A 259 -7.92 -3.90 -13.76
C LEU A 259 -6.59 -3.66 -14.47
N GLY A 260 -5.52 -3.48 -13.69
CA GLY A 260 -4.17 -3.29 -14.24
C GLY A 260 -3.68 -4.53 -14.99
N LEU A 261 -3.87 -5.73 -14.44
CA LEU A 261 -3.56 -7.00 -15.13
C LEU A 261 -4.34 -7.14 -16.44
N THR A 262 -5.62 -6.77 -16.43
CA THR A 262 -6.47 -6.78 -17.63
C THR A 262 -5.92 -5.84 -18.70
N MET A 263 -5.54 -4.60 -18.34
CA MET A 263 -4.93 -3.64 -19.26
C MET A 263 -3.59 -4.15 -19.82
N VAL A 264 -2.73 -4.70 -18.95
CA VAL A 264 -1.42 -5.23 -19.35
C VAL A 264 -1.57 -6.43 -20.29
N SER A 265 -2.55 -7.30 -20.06
CA SER A 265 -2.78 -8.47 -20.91
C SER A 265 -3.21 -8.13 -22.35
N LYS A 266 -3.76 -6.92 -22.55
CA LYS A 266 -4.16 -6.39 -23.87
C LYS A 266 -3.04 -5.61 -24.57
N SER A 267 -1.94 -5.33 -23.87
CA SER A 267 -0.83 -4.48 -24.32
C SER A 267 0.23 -5.25 -25.08
#